data_AF-Q0AQM1-F1
#
_entry.id   AF-Q0AQM1-F1
#
_cell.length_a   1.000
_cell.length_b   1.000
_cell.length_c   1.000
_cell.angle_alpha   90.00
_cell.angle_beta   90.00
_cell.angle_gamma   90.00
#
_symmetry.space_group_name_H-M   'P 1'
#
loop_
_entity.id
_entity.type
_entity.pdbx_description
1 polymer ?
#
loop_
_entity_poly.entity_id
_entity_poly.type
_entity_poly.pdbx_seq_one_letter_code
_entity_poly.pdbx_strand_id
1 'polypeptide(L)'
;MQVFQSDWVRALGVLTVTILGAAAILSASGETHAEPEPVPVIYSILNMTERMADRHACPLDLVHARELIETRYAATGYRLEFSPLADGPDVLLHEFAATVSPEPDASTAACAWTVIVSFQGATATYQSTVAPSSTPLERVNLTPLPAASPATDTR
;
A
#
# COMPACT_ATOMS: atom_id res chain seq x y z
N MET A 1 -41.24 16.27 -35.90
CA MET A 1 -40.75 15.04 -36.54
C MET A 1 -40.34 15.37 -37.97
N GLN A 2 -39.05 15.42 -38.26
CA GLN A 2 -38.40 14.88 -39.46
C GLN A 2 -36.91 15.29 -39.44
N VAL A 3 -36.09 14.26 -39.64
CA VAL A 3 -34.64 14.19 -39.49
C VAL A 3 -34.04 14.49 -40.86
N PHE A 4 -33.04 15.38 -40.95
CA PHE A 4 -32.23 15.53 -42.16
C PHE A 4 -30.95 14.71 -42.00
N GLN A 5 -30.96 13.54 -42.65
CA GLN A 5 -29.80 12.72 -42.94
C GLN A 5 -29.14 13.19 -44.26
N SER A 6 -27.83 13.41 -44.23
CA SER A 6 -26.87 13.33 -45.35
C SER A 6 -25.49 13.56 -44.68
N ASP A 7 -24.46 12.75 -44.84
CA ASP A 7 -24.03 12.05 -46.04
C ASP A 7 -23.66 10.59 -45.78
N TRP A 8 -24.25 9.75 -46.63
CA TRP A 8 -23.70 8.47 -47.02
C TRP A 8 -22.58 8.69 -48.05
N VAL A 9 -21.75 7.66 -48.22
CA VAL A 9 -20.98 7.35 -49.43
C VAL A 9 -19.54 7.88 -49.49
N ARG A 10 -18.62 7.05 -48.99
CA ARG A 10 -17.47 6.44 -49.72
C ARG A 10 -16.69 5.64 -48.67
N ALA A 11 -16.47 4.33 -48.76
CA ALA A 11 -16.13 3.56 -49.93
C ALA A 11 -16.60 2.09 -49.79
N LEU A 12 -16.99 1.55 -50.94
CA LEU A 12 -17.34 0.16 -51.22
C LEU A 12 -16.15 -0.48 -51.95
N GLY A 13 -15.86 -1.75 -51.64
CA GLY A 13 -14.96 -2.64 -52.40
C GLY A 13 -13.76 -3.08 -51.57
N VAL A 14 -13.51 -4.37 -51.32
CA VAL A 14 -13.62 -5.51 -52.24
C VAL A 14 -14.01 -6.81 -51.50
N LEU A 15 -14.79 -7.60 -52.23
CA LEU A 15 -15.34 -8.94 -52.01
C LEU A 15 -14.46 -9.97 -51.28
N THR A 16 -15.11 -10.62 -50.30
CA THR A 16 -15.29 -12.07 -50.13
C THR A 16 -14.36 -13.02 -50.90
N VAL A 17 -13.51 -13.73 -50.15
CA VAL A 17 -13.06 -15.10 -50.49
C VAL A 17 -13.80 -16.08 -49.58
N THR A 18 -14.25 -17.14 -50.23
CA THR A 18 -15.26 -18.15 -49.88
C THR A 18 -15.01 -18.99 -48.62
N ILE A 19 -16.13 -19.26 -47.95
CA ILE A 19 -16.39 -20.26 -46.92
C ILE A 19 -16.07 -21.67 -47.43
N LEU A 20 -15.30 -22.45 -46.65
CA LEU A 20 -15.48 -23.91 -46.48
C LEU A 20 -14.59 -24.42 -45.34
N GLY A 21 -15.21 -24.62 -44.18
CA GLY A 21 -14.59 -25.17 -42.97
C GLY A 21 -15.62 -25.15 -41.83
N ALA A 22 -16.55 -26.09 -41.90
CA ALA A 22 -17.69 -26.21 -41.00
C ALA A 22 -17.28 -26.54 -39.54
N ALA A 23 -18.15 -26.07 -38.63
CA ALA A 23 -18.41 -26.61 -37.28
C ALA A 23 -17.36 -26.42 -36.17
N ALA A 24 -17.48 -25.31 -35.43
CA ALA A 24 -17.32 -25.24 -33.97
C ALA A 24 -18.04 -23.97 -33.48
N ILE A 25 -19.34 -24.05 -33.20
CA ILE A 25 -19.91 -24.08 -31.84
C ILE A 25 -19.81 -22.73 -31.13
N LEU A 26 -21.01 -22.22 -30.82
CA LEU A 26 -21.34 -21.15 -29.91
C LEU A 26 -20.39 -21.08 -28.71
N SER A 27 -19.94 -19.86 -28.37
CA SER A 27 -19.87 -19.30 -27.01
C SER A 27 -18.77 -18.25 -26.95
N ALA A 28 -19.14 -16.98 -27.10
CA ALA A 28 -18.32 -15.89 -26.60
C ALA A 28 -19.24 -14.75 -26.13
N SER A 29 -20.26 -15.10 -25.34
CA SER A 29 -20.72 -14.21 -24.27
C SER A 29 -19.64 -14.26 -23.19
N GLY A 30 -18.49 -13.66 -23.49
CA GLY A 30 -17.45 -13.42 -22.50
C GLY A 30 -17.94 -12.28 -21.63
N GLU A 31 -18.79 -12.61 -20.67
CA GLU A 31 -19.01 -11.77 -19.51
C GLU A 31 -17.61 -11.49 -18.97
N THR A 32 -17.15 -10.26 -19.18
CA THR A 32 -15.83 -9.84 -18.75
C THR A 32 -15.93 -9.86 -17.24
N HIS A 33 -15.52 -10.98 -16.64
CA HIS A 33 -15.41 -11.13 -15.21
C HIS A 33 -14.37 -10.09 -14.80
N ALA A 34 -14.82 -8.89 -14.47
CA ALA A 34 -13.98 -7.86 -13.90
C ALA A 34 -13.45 -8.48 -12.62
N GLU A 35 -12.18 -8.88 -12.65
CA GLU A 35 -11.49 -9.38 -11.48
C GLU A 35 -11.68 -8.31 -10.39
N PRO A 36 -12.24 -8.67 -9.22
CA PRO A 36 -12.54 -7.69 -8.20
C PRO A 36 -11.25 -6.97 -7.85
N GLU A 37 -11.26 -5.64 -7.99
CA GLU A 37 -10.09 -4.85 -7.66
C GLU A 37 -9.70 -5.11 -6.19
N PRO A 38 -8.41 -5.33 -5.90
CA PRO A 38 -7.97 -5.58 -4.54
C PRO A 38 -8.29 -4.37 -3.67
N VAL A 39 -9.05 -4.57 -2.59
CA VAL A 39 -9.38 -3.51 -1.63
C VAL A 39 -8.06 -2.96 -1.03
N PRO A 40 -7.83 -1.64 -1.02
CA PRO A 40 -6.59 -1.09 -0.51
C PRO A 40 -6.54 -1.25 1.02
N VAL A 41 -5.36 -1.62 1.53
CA VAL A 41 -5.07 -1.57 2.97
C VAL A 41 -4.70 -0.14 3.32
N ILE A 42 -5.53 0.48 4.16
CA ILE A 42 -5.24 1.82 4.68
C ILE A 42 -4.11 1.71 5.70
N TYR A 43 -3.11 2.58 5.60
CA TYR A 43 -2.03 2.65 6.58
C TYR A 43 -1.84 4.07 7.12
N SER A 44 -1.46 4.15 8.40
CA SER A 44 -1.23 5.38 9.15
C SER A 44 0.13 5.36 9.83
N ILE A 45 0.70 6.55 10.05
CA ILE A 45 1.95 6.75 10.80
C ILE A 45 1.68 7.71 11.95
N LEU A 46 1.98 7.30 13.19
CA LEU A 46 1.86 8.13 14.39
C LEU A 46 3.23 8.38 15.01
N ASN A 47 3.55 9.65 15.28
CA ASN A 47 4.72 10.03 16.08
C ASN A 47 4.31 10.28 17.54
N MET A 48 4.53 9.26 18.36
CA MET A 48 4.19 9.16 19.77
C MET A 48 5.25 9.73 20.72
N THR A 49 6.35 10.28 20.22
CA THR A 49 7.43 10.84 21.04
C THR A 49 6.90 11.95 21.96
N GLU A 50 6.69 11.72 23.26
CA GLU A 50 5.95 12.66 24.11
C GLU A 50 6.75 13.93 24.46
N ARG A 51 8.05 13.76 24.76
CA ARG A 51 8.92 14.86 25.18
C ARG A 51 9.28 15.74 23.99
N MET A 52 8.98 17.03 24.08
CA MET A 52 9.34 18.00 23.03
C MET A 52 10.84 18.02 22.73
N ALA A 53 11.68 17.90 23.76
CA ALA A 53 13.13 17.82 23.59
C ALA A 53 13.54 16.62 22.71
N ASP A 54 12.91 15.47 22.92
CA ASP A 54 13.20 14.25 22.15
C ASP A 54 12.65 14.36 20.73
N ARG A 55 11.48 14.99 20.51
CA ARG A 55 10.97 15.28 19.15
C ARG A 55 11.92 16.15 18.34
N HIS A 56 12.53 17.15 18.98
CA HIS A 56 13.48 18.04 18.31
C HIS A 56 14.82 17.35 18.06
N ALA A 57 15.29 16.52 19.01
CA ALA A 57 16.55 15.81 18.87
C ALA A 57 16.46 14.59 17.95
N CYS A 58 15.28 13.98 17.84
CA CYS A 58 14.99 12.78 17.04
C CYS A 58 13.79 13.03 16.12
N PRO A 59 13.94 13.90 15.10
CA PRO A 59 12.86 14.18 14.17
C PRO A 59 12.51 12.93 13.35
N LEU A 60 11.23 12.65 13.19
CA LEU A 60 10.76 11.61 12.27
C LEU A 60 10.60 12.22 10.87
N ASP A 61 11.41 11.78 9.92
CA ASP A 61 11.19 12.06 8.50
C ASP A 61 10.02 11.21 7.98
N LEU A 62 8.83 11.83 7.91
CA LEU A 62 7.61 11.16 7.48
C LEU A 62 7.64 10.77 6.00
N VAL A 63 8.36 11.50 5.14
CA VAL A 63 8.41 11.19 3.71
C VAL A 63 9.24 9.93 3.51
N HIS A 64 10.46 9.92 4.08
CA HIS A 64 11.34 8.75 4.01
C HIS A 64 10.73 7.52 4.70
N ALA A 65 10.04 7.71 5.83
CA ALA A 65 9.35 6.61 6.50
C ALA A 65 8.25 5.98 5.63
N ARG A 66 7.47 6.79 4.91
CA ARG A 66 6.45 6.31 3.97
C ARG A 66 7.06 5.54 2.82
N GLU A 67 8.11 6.08 2.19
CA GLU A 67 8.80 5.41 1.08
C GLU A 67 9.31 4.01 1.50
N LEU A 68 9.87 3.88 2.70
CA LEU A 68 10.33 2.60 3.22
C LEU A 68 9.19 1.60 3.49
N ILE A 69 8.08 2.06 4.06
CA ILE A 69 6.89 1.22 4.29
C ILE A 69 6.35 0.72 2.94
N GLU A 70 6.06 1.65 2.02
CA GLU A 70 5.51 1.33 0.70
C GLU A 70 6.43 0.39 -0.09
N THR A 71 7.75 0.64 -0.08
CA THR A 71 8.72 -0.23 -0.75
C THR A 71 8.75 -1.64 -0.17
N ARG A 72 8.68 -1.78 1.15
CA ARG A 72 8.74 -3.10 1.80
C ARG A 72 7.48 -3.91 1.60
N TYR A 73 6.32 -3.26 1.59
CA TYR A 73 5.04 -3.93 1.32
C TYR A 73 4.77 -4.11 -0.17
N ALA A 74 5.50 -3.46 -1.08
CA ALA A 74 5.33 -3.67 -2.52
C ALA A 74 5.43 -5.14 -2.96
N ALA A 75 6.28 -5.94 -2.29
CA ALA A 75 6.47 -7.36 -2.61
C ALA A 75 5.38 -8.29 -2.02
N THR A 76 4.50 -7.77 -1.16
CA THR A 76 3.51 -8.58 -0.43
C THR A 76 2.16 -8.71 -1.15
N GLY A 77 1.97 -7.99 -2.26
CA GLY A 77 0.72 -8.00 -3.02
C GLY A 77 -0.39 -7.11 -2.44
N TYR A 78 -0.18 -6.45 -1.29
CA TYR A 78 -1.11 -5.44 -0.78
C TYR A 78 -1.00 -4.14 -1.57
N ARG A 79 -2.15 -3.56 -1.91
CA ARG A 79 -2.25 -2.17 -2.35
C ARG A 79 -2.37 -1.29 -1.10
N LEU A 80 -1.33 -0.54 -0.77
CA LEU A 80 -1.35 0.37 0.37
C LEU A 80 -1.89 1.75 -0.02
N GLU A 81 -2.67 2.36 0.88
CA GLU A 81 -3.14 3.74 0.76
C GLU A 81 -2.88 4.50 2.06
N PHE A 82 -2.15 5.61 1.98
CA PHE A 82 -1.81 6.41 3.16
C PHE A 82 -2.98 7.28 3.61
N SER A 83 -3.33 7.21 4.89
CA SER A 83 -4.24 8.15 5.53
C SER A 83 -3.67 8.62 6.87
N PRO A 84 -3.44 9.93 7.09
CA PRO A 84 -2.87 10.42 8.34
C PRO A 84 -3.83 10.35 9.53
N LEU A 85 -5.12 10.13 9.29
CA LEU A 85 -6.20 10.20 10.29
C LEU A 85 -6.99 8.90 10.40
N ALA A 86 -6.49 7.79 9.86
CA ALA A 86 -7.15 6.50 9.98
C ALA A 86 -6.72 5.77 11.25
N ASP A 87 -7.71 5.17 11.91
CA ASP A 87 -7.56 4.30 13.09
C ASP A 87 -8.61 3.18 13.00
N GLY A 88 -8.38 2.08 13.71
CA GLY A 88 -9.26 0.92 13.75
C GLY A 88 -8.53 -0.39 13.48
N PRO A 89 -9.24 -1.53 13.64
CA PRO A 89 -8.64 -2.85 13.53
C PRO A 89 -8.16 -3.18 12.11
N ASP A 90 -8.74 -2.56 11.08
CA ASP A 90 -8.40 -2.79 9.67
C ASP A 90 -7.38 -1.78 9.11
N VAL A 91 -6.80 -0.94 9.97
CA VAL A 91 -5.76 0.02 9.60
C VAL A 91 -4.39 -0.56 9.94
N LEU A 92 -3.47 -0.54 8.98
CA LEU A 92 -2.06 -0.84 9.23
C LEU A 92 -1.40 0.36 9.91
N LEU A 93 -1.25 0.30 11.22
CA LEU A 93 -0.75 1.40 12.02
C LEU A 93 0.74 1.22 12.33
N HIS A 94 1.52 2.27 12.09
CA HIS A 94 2.93 2.35 12.50
C HIS A 94 3.11 3.47 13.53
N GLU A 95 3.39 3.11 14.77
CA GLU A 95 3.63 4.05 15.87
C GLU A 95 5.12 4.16 16.17
N PHE A 96 5.62 5.39 16.27
CA PHE A 96 7.02 5.70 16.49
C PHE A 96 7.19 6.50 17.77
N ALA A 97 8.02 5.99 18.69
CA ALA A 97 8.45 6.71 19.89
C ALA A 97 9.98 6.74 19.94
N ALA A 98 10.56 7.92 20.16
CA ALA A 98 11.99 8.09 20.35
C ALA A 98 12.33 8.57 21.76
N THR A 99 13.50 8.18 22.24
CA THR A 99 14.21 8.85 23.32
C THR A 99 15.63 9.14 22.88
N VAL A 100 16.21 10.24 23.40
CA VAL A 100 17.64 10.50 23.20
C VAL A 100 18.42 9.50 24.05
N SER A 101 19.28 8.70 23.42
CA SER A 101 20.21 7.81 24.09
C SER A 101 21.50 8.58 24.39
N PRO A 102 21.81 8.86 25.67
CA PRO A 102 23.11 9.37 26.06
C PRO A 102 24.09 8.19 26.05
N GLU A 103 24.61 7.80 24.88
CA GLU A 103 25.73 6.86 24.86
C GLU A 103 26.96 7.57 25.46
N PRO A 104 27.50 7.09 26.60
CA PRO A 104 28.51 7.81 27.38
C PRO A 104 29.84 8.00 26.62
N ASP A 105 30.08 7.21 25.58
CA ASP A 105 31.31 7.24 24.77
C ASP A 105 31.07 7.61 23.29
N ALA A 106 29.85 8.01 22.92
CA ALA A 106 29.54 8.39 21.54
C ALA A 106 29.79 9.89 21.33
N SER A 107 30.56 10.24 20.30
CA SER A 107 30.79 11.64 19.89
C SER A 107 29.53 12.34 19.38
N THR A 108 28.42 11.61 19.23
CA THR A 108 27.15 12.09 18.68
C THR A 108 26.00 11.42 19.42
N ALA A 109 25.01 12.22 19.83
CA ALA A 109 23.77 11.69 20.42
C ALA A 109 23.09 10.72 19.45
N ALA A 110 22.51 9.64 19.97
CA ALA A 110 21.76 8.66 19.19
C ALA A 110 20.27 8.69 19.59
N CYS A 111 19.40 8.27 18.67
CA CYS A 111 17.98 8.14 18.91
C CYS A 111 17.63 6.67 19.12
N ALA A 112 17.17 6.32 20.31
CA ALA A 112 16.62 5.01 20.63
C ALA A 112 15.12 5.02 20.30
N TRP A 113 14.77 4.34 19.22
CA TRP A 113 13.41 4.26 18.70
C TRP A 113 12.75 2.95 19.13
N THR A 114 11.48 3.06 19.49
CA THR A 114 10.51 1.95 19.55
C THR A 114 9.50 2.15 18.43
N VAL A 115 9.32 1.13 17.60
CA VAL A 115 8.34 1.10 16.51
C VAL A 115 7.33 0.00 16.81
N ILE A 116 6.06 0.34 16.88
CA ILE A 116 4.97 -0.62 17.06
C ILE A 116 4.19 -0.67 15.75
N VAL A 117 4.00 -1.87 15.21
CA VAL A 117 3.24 -2.11 14.00
C VAL A 117 2.04 -2.97 14.37
N SER A 118 0.83 -2.48 14.10
CA SER A 118 -0.40 -3.20 14.39
C SER A 118 -1.32 -3.30 13.17
N PHE A 119 -1.96 -4.46 13.02
CA PHE A 119 -2.93 -4.72 11.95
C PHE A 119 -3.78 -5.94 12.33
N GLN A 120 -5.10 -5.82 12.24
CA GLN A 120 -6.08 -6.90 12.50
C GLN A 120 -5.85 -7.63 13.84
N GLY A 121 -5.53 -6.87 14.89
CA GLY A 121 -5.28 -7.41 16.23
C GLY A 121 -3.92 -8.08 16.43
N ALA A 122 -3.10 -8.22 15.38
CA ALA A 122 -1.69 -8.59 15.50
C ALA A 122 -0.85 -7.35 15.80
N THR A 123 0.21 -7.51 16.59
CA THR A 123 1.15 -6.42 16.91
C THR A 123 2.58 -6.95 16.93
N ALA A 124 3.49 -6.17 16.36
CA ALA A 124 4.93 -6.40 16.40
C ALA A 124 5.65 -5.16 16.91
N THR A 125 6.60 -5.34 17.83
CA THR A 125 7.41 -4.26 18.38
C THR A 125 8.85 -4.41 17.93
N TYR A 126 9.44 -3.31 17.49
CA TYR A 126 10.82 -3.24 17.03
C TYR A 126 11.56 -2.14 17.76
N GLN A 127 12.83 -2.40 18.07
CA GLN A 127 13.72 -1.43 18.70
C GLN A 127 14.91 -1.18 17.80
N SER A 128 15.32 0.08 17.69
CA SER A 128 16.42 0.49 16.83
C SER A 128 17.12 1.71 17.41
N THR A 129 18.46 1.71 17.37
CA THR A 129 19.27 2.88 17.73
C THR A 129 19.95 3.40 16.48
N VAL A 130 19.61 4.62 16.07
CA VAL A 130 20.13 5.25 14.84
C VAL A 130 20.63 6.66 15.12
N ALA A 131 21.41 7.21 14.18
CA ALA A 131 21.76 8.61 14.20
C ALA A 131 20.49 9.49 14.10
N PRO A 132 20.47 10.69 14.68
CA PRO A 132 19.32 11.60 14.65
C PRO A 132 18.77 11.93 13.26
N SER A 133 19.61 11.88 12.24
CA SER A 133 19.25 12.17 10.85
C SER A 133 18.75 10.95 10.07
N SER A 134 18.61 9.80 10.71
CA SER A 134 18.25 8.53 10.07
C SER A 134 16.89 8.05 10.56
N THR A 135 16.15 7.34 9.70
CA THR A 135 14.86 6.74 10.07
C THR A 135 15.06 5.38 10.75
N PRO A 136 14.32 5.06 11.82
CA PRO A 136 14.45 3.77 12.50
C PRO A 136 14.07 2.58 11.62
N LEU A 137 13.21 2.81 10.62
CA LEU A 137 12.66 1.76 9.77
C LEU A 137 13.71 1.03 8.93
N GLU A 138 14.84 1.66 8.60
CA GLU A 138 15.92 1.04 7.83
C GLU A 138 16.41 -0.27 8.47
N ARG A 139 16.34 -0.36 9.81
CA ARG A 139 16.81 -1.54 10.58
C ARG A 139 15.70 -2.45 11.10
N VAL A 140 14.46 -2.01 11.01
CA VAL A 140 13.31 -2.85 11.34
C VAL A 140 13.21 -3.94 10.27
N ASN A 141 12.85 -5.18 10.59
CA ASN A 141 12.43 -6.16 9.59
C ASN A 141 10.91 -6.28 9.71
N LEU A 142 10.18 -5.53 8.88
CA LEU A 142 8.71 -5.53 8.93
C LEU A 142 8.25 -6.90 8.46
N THR A 143 7.77 -7.72 9.39
CA THR A 143 7.20 -9.03 9.06
C THR A 143 5.99 -8.78 8.15
N PRO A 144 5.79 -9.56 7.07
CA PRO A 144 4.63 -9.38 6.21
C PRO A 144 3.34 -9.46 7.02
N LEU A 145 2.35 -8.64 6.65
CA LEU A 145 1.02 -8.67 7.25
C LEU A 145 0.49 -10.11 7.19
N PRO A 146 -0.34 -10.54 8.17
CA PRO A 146 -1.09 -11.79 8.03
C PRO A 146 -1.79 -11.78 6.67
N ALA A 147 -1.58 -12.84 5.87
CA ALA A 147 -2.14 -12.96 4.54
C ALA A 147 -3.62 -12.58 4.57
N ALA A 148 -4.06 -11.75 3.61
CA ALA A 148 -5.46 -11.34 3.51
C ALA A 148 -6.32 -12.60 3.59
N SER A 149 -7.07 -12.75 4.69
CA SER A 149 -7.97 -13.88 4.84
C SER A 149 -8.98 -13.76 3.71
N PRO A 150 -9.11 -14.74 2.79
CA PRO A 150 -10.11 -14.65 1.74
C PRO A 150 -11.46 -14.51 2.45
N ALA A 151 -12.21 -13.46 2.13
CA ALA A 151 -13.51 -13.22 2.72
C ALA A 151 -14.34 -14.50 2.62
N THR A 152 -14.58 -15.17 3.75
CA THR A 152 -15.47 -16.32 3.80
C THR A 152 -16.86 -15.78 3.51
N ASP A 153 -17.31 -15.97 2.27
CA ASP A 153 -18.67 -15.70 1.83
C ASP A 153 -19.60 -16.70 2.55
N THR A 154 -20.07 -16.32 3.75
CA THR A 154 -21.17 -17.01 4.42
C THR A 154 -22.47 -16.66 3.71
N ARG A 155 -22.87 -17.54 2.80
CA ARG A 155 -24.18 -17.56 2.17
C ARG A 155 -25.16 -18.47 2.90
#